data_AF-A0A183FJ10-F1
#
_entry.id   AF-A0A183FJ10-F1
#
_cell.length_a   1.000
_cell.length_b   1.000
_cell.length_c   1.000
_cell.angle_alpha   90.00
_cell.angle_beta   90.00
_cell.angle_gamma   90.00
#
_symmetry.space_group_name_H-M   'P 1'
#
loop_
_entity.id
_entity.type
_entity.pdbx_description
1 polymer ?
#
loop_
_entity_poly.entity_id
_entity_poly.type
_entity_poly.pdbx_seq_one_letter_code
_entity_poly.pdbx_strand_id
1 'polypeptide(L)'
;LTTGAGNVRFNPNLYNDGKICLSILGTWEGRPEEKWNSYCSLMQVLGLIFVKDPYFNEPGFEKYQGTEKGDDYSRKYNLQIENATLNYAIRDQLKNPPEYFKKVIQRHFWLKRHAIIEQARNWMAEMRKDAAENERNPKRKESPTFETLYNPYHIVVSGPPQVISCRNSCSETPVV
;
A
#
# COMPACT_ATOMS: atom_id res chain seq x y z
N LEU A 1 7.83 -13.77 -4.65
CA LEU A 1 7.11 -12.47 -4.68
C LEU A 1 6.74 -12.08 -3.26
N THR A 2 6.78 -10.80 -2.90
CA THR A 2 6.51 -10.32 -1.53
C THR A 2 5.01 -10.05 -1.31
N THR A 3 4.21 -11.11 -1.20
CA THR A 3 2.76 -11.02 -0.92
C THR A 3 2.34 -11.82 0.32
N GLY A 4 3.32 -12.28 1.12
CA GLY A 4 3.07 -13.18 2.24
C GLY A 4 2.40 -14.49 1.80
N ALA A 5 2.78 -15.03 0.64
CA ALA A 5 2.16 -16.19 0.00
C ALA A 5 0.65 -16.02 -0.27
N GLY A 6 0.23 -14.83 -0.71
CA GLY A 6 -1.17 -14.55 -1.04
C GLY A 6 -2.00 -14.00 0.13
N ASN A 7 -1.38 -13.78 1.30
CA ASN A 7 -2.08 -13.32 2.49
C ASN A 7 -2.15 -11.80 2.65
N VAL A 8 -1.37 -11.03 1.86
CA VAL A 8 -1.29 -9.58 2.01
C VAL A 8 -1.57 -8.85 0.70
N ARG A 9 -2.52 -7.92 0.74
CA ARG A 9 -2.74 -6.87 -0.28
C ARG A 9 -2.06 -5.58 0.20
N PHE A 10 -0.85 -5.31 -0.29
CA PHE A 10 0.00 -4.22 0.23
C PHE A 10 -0.48 -2.80 -0.10
N ASN A 11 -1.29 -2.67 -1.15
CA ASN A 11 -1.85 -1.41 -1.63
C ASN A 11 -3.12 -1.76 -2.43
N PRO A 12 -4.13 -0.89 -2.55
CA PRO A 12 -5.26 -1.13 -3.43
C PRO A 12 -4.87 -1.54 -4.87
N ASN A 13 -3.73 -1.05 -5.37
CA ASN A 13 -3.13 -1.38 -6.66
C ASN A 13 -2.24 -2.63 -6.65
N LEU A 14 -1.90 -3.20 -5.49
CA LEU A 14 -1.02 -4.37 -5.32
C LEU A 14 -1.81 -5.54 -4.70
N TYR A 15 -2.38 -6.38 -5.56
CA TYR A 15 -3.23 -7.49 -5.15
C TYR A 15 -2.40 -8.60 -4.49
N ASN A 16 -3.07 -9.40 -3.67
CA ASN A 16 -2.43 -10.47 -2.90
C ASN A 16 -1.88 -11.61 -3.79
N ASP A 17 -2.51 -11.86 -4.93
CA ASP A 17 -2.02 -12.76 -5.98
C ASP A 17 -0.82 -12.21 -6.76
N GLY A 18 -0.43 -10.97 -6.51
CA GLY A 18 0.67 -10.28 -7.19
C GLY A 18 0.26 -9.44 -8.40
N LYS A 19 -1.03 -9.37 -8.73
CA LYS A 19 -1.51 -8.49 -9.79
C LYS A 19 -1.30 -7.02 -9.42
N ILE A 20 -0.80 -6.26 -10.37
CA ILE A 20 -0.66 -4.80 -10.27
C ILE A 20 -1.73 -4.16 -11.15
N CYS A 21 -2.54 -3.26 -10.59
CA CYS A 21 -3.61 -2.57 -11.30
C CYS A 21 -3.28 -1.08 -11.43
N LEU A 22 -2.75 -0.67 -12.58
CA LEU A 22 -2.44 0.73 -12.90
C LEU A 22 -2.78 1.03 -14.36
N SER A 23 -3.40 2.19 -14.61
CA SER A 23 -3.73 2.66 -15.96
C SER A 23 -2.49 2.86 -16.82
N ILE A 24 -1.40 3.37 -16.24
CA ILE A 24 -0.11 3.53 -16.90
C ILE A 24 0.50 2.20 -17.37
N LEU A 25 0.15 1.08 -16.74
CA LEU A 25 0.58 -0.26 -17.15
C LEU A 25 -0.45 -0.97 -18.06
N GLY A 26 -1.57 -0.31 -18.38
CA GLY A 26 -2.67 -0.91 -19.15
C GLY A 26 -3.42 -2.03 -18.43
N THR A 27 -3.21 -2.18 -17.12
CA THR A 27 -3.84 -3.23 -16.29
C THR A 27 -5.10 -2.75 -15.59
N TRP A 28 -5.46 -1.47 -15.78
CA TRP A 28 -6.65 -0.83 -15.26
C TRP A 28 -7.19 0.21 -16.25
N GLU A 29 -8.47 0.55 -16.12
CA GLU A 29 -9.08 1.61 -16.92
C GLU A 29 -8.49 2.97 -16.56
N GLY A 30 -8.27 3.80 -17.58
CA GLY A 30 -7.74 5.15 -17.43
C GLY A 30 -7.84 5.91 -18.74
N ARG A 31 -7.69 7.22 -18.64
CA ARG A 31 -7.76 8.10 -19.81
C ARG A 31 -6.55 7.87 -20.73
N PRO A 32 -6.64 8.19 -22.03
CA PRO A 32 -5.52 8.02 -22.96
C PRO A 32 -4.20 8.64 -22.48
N GLU A 33 -4.26 9.80 -21.83
CA GLU A 33 -3.11 10.52 -21.26
C GLU A 33 -2.48 9.86 -20.02
N GLU A 34 -3.16 8.90 -19.42
CA GLU A 34 -2.71 8.17 -18.23
C GLU A 34 -2.04 6.84 -18.58
N LYS A 35 -2.14 6.43 -19.85
CA LYS A 35 -1.51 5.20 -20.35
C LYS A 35 -0.03 5.42 -20.61
N TRP A 36 0.74 4.32 -20.64
CA TRP A 36 2.16 4.36 -20.97
C TRP A 36 2.43 5.13 -22.26
N ASN A 37 3.38 6.06 -22.21
CA ASN A 37 3.94 6.74 -23.36
C ASN A 37 5.45 6.98 -23.17
N SER A 38 6.11 7.55 -24.18
CA SER A 38 7.57 7.76 -24.19
C SER A 38 8.09 8.72 -23.11
N TYR A 39 7.22 9.52 -22.50
CA TYR A 39 7.57 10.44 -21.42
C TYR A 39 7.40 9.81 -20.04
N CYS A 40 6.84 8.61 -19.98
CA CYS A 40 6.61 7.93 -18.72
C CYS A 40 7.88 7.25 -18.19
N SER A 41 8.04 7.20 -16.87
CA SER A 41 9.20 6.62 -16.19
C SER A 41 8.80 5.63 -15.11
N LEU A 42 9.72 4.71 -14.78
CA LEU A 42 9.54 3.78 -13.66
C LEU A 42 9.29 4.52 -12.34
N MET A 43 9.90 5.69 -12.15
CA MET A 43 9.70 6.49 -10.94
C MET A 43 8.26 6.94 -10.77
N GLN A 44 7.57 7.30 -11.86
CA GLN A 44 6.15 7.65 -11.81
C GLN A 44 5.30 6.46 -11.37
N VAL A 45 5.57 5.26 -11.90
CA VAL A 45 4.87 4.03 -11.49
C VAL A 45 5.05 3.78 -9.99
N LEU A 46 6.28 3.90 -9.48
CA LEU A 46 6.56 3.71 -8.05
C LEU A 46 5.89 4.78 -7.17
N GLY A 47 5.82 6.03 -7.65
CA GLY A 47 5.19 7.15 -6.95
C GLY A 47 3.67 7.03 -6.80
N LEU A 48 3.00 6.24 -7.65
CA LEU A 48 1.56 5.96 -7.53
C LEU A 48 1.26 4.91 -6.45
N ILE A 49 2.22 4.03 -6.15
CA ILE A 49 2.02 2.88 -5.26
C ILE A 49 2.51 3.19 -3.84
N PHE A 50 3.74 3.69 -3.70
CA PHE A 50 4.39 3.87 -2.41
C PHE A 50 4.13 5.29 -1.86
N VAL A 51 2.88 5.53 -1.49
CA VAL A 51 2.40 6.80 -0.91
C VAL A 51 2.24 6.69 0.62
N LYS A 52 2.11 7.84 1.29
CA LYS A 52 1.93 7.90 2.75
C LYS A 52 0.61 7.28 3.21
N ASP A 53 -0.46 7.50 2.46
CA ASP A 53 -1.83 7.10 2.83
C ASP A 53 -2.45 6.24 1.72
N PRO A 54 -1.95 5.00 1.52
CA PRO A 54 -2.37 4.12 0.42
C PRO A 54 -3.84 3.70 0.46
N TYR A 55 -4.54 3.87 1.57
CA TYR A 55 -5.98 3.66 1.67
C TYR A 55 -6.77 4.47 0.63
N PHE A 56 -6.34 5.71 0.37
CA PHE A 56 -7.01 6.60 -0.58
C PHE A 56 -6.71 6.28 -2.04
N ASN A 57 -5.83 5.31 -2.32
CA ASN A 57 -5.70 4.76 -3.66
C ASN A 57 -6.90 3.88 -4.04
N GLU A 58 -7.84 3.56 -3.15
CA GLU A 58 -9.05 2.84 -3.54
C GLU A 58 -10.04 3.79 -4.25
N PRO A 59 -10.50 3.47 -5.47
CA PRO A 59 -11.62 4.09 -6.15
C PRO A 59 -12.73 4.69 -5.28
N GLY A 60 -12.84 6.02 -5.28
CA GLY A 60 -13.92 6.75 -4.61
C GLY A 60 -13.70 7.00 -3.13
N PHE A 61 -12.52 6.68 -2.59
CA PHE A 61 -12.18 6.92 -1.19
C PHE A 61 -11.55 8.29 -0.96
N GLU A 62 -11.07 8.96 -2.02
CA GLU A 62 -10.45 10.28 -1.99
C GLU A 62 -11.37 11.33 -1.35
N LYS A 63 -12.68 11.18 -1.54
CA LYS A 63 -13.71 12.05 -0.94
C LYS A 63 -13.77 12.00 0.59
N TYR A 64 -13.18 10.96 1.20
CA TYR A 64 -13.12 10.82 2.66
C TYR A 64 -11.81 11.37 3.25
N GLN A 65 -10.85 11.78 2.42
CA GLN A 65 -9.58 12.32 2.88
C GLN A 65 -9.80 13.61 3.68
N GLY A 66 -9.18 13.71 4.86
CA GLY A 66 -9.36 14.84 5.78
C GLY A 66 -10.66 14.81 6.59
N THR A 67 -11.46 13.75 6.45
CA THR A 67 -12.56 13.48 7.38
C THR A 67 -12.05 12.62 8.53
N GLU A 68 -12.56 12.85 9.75
CA GLU A 68 -12.15 12.07 10.93
C GLU A 68 -12.29 10.55 10.71
N LYS A 69 -13.38 10.12 10.06
CA LYS A 69 -13.61 8.70 9.74
C LYS A 69 -12.63 8.19 8.68
N GLY A 70 -12.42 8.94 7.60
CA GLY A 70 -11.48 8.54 6.54
C GLY A 70 -10.05 8.44 7.05
N ASP A 71 -9.65 9.37 7.92
CA ASP A 71 -8.32 9.38 8.52
C ASP A 71 -8.14 8.23 9.53
N ASP A 72 -9.17 7.85 10.31
CA ASP A 72 -9.10 6.65 11.17
C ASP A 72 -8.99 5.35 10.34
N TYR A 73 -9.71 5.25 9.22
CA TYR A 73 -9.59 4.11 8.31
C TYR A 73 -8.22 4.05 7.64
N SER A 74 -7.70 5.18 7.15
CA SER A 74 -6.35 5.26 6.57
C SER A 74 -5.30 4.85 7.59
N ARG A 75 -5.40 5.35 8.83
CA ARG A 75 -4.49 4.98 9.92
C ARG A 75 -4.52 3.48 10.22
N LYS A 76 -5.71 2.88 10.31
CA LYS A 76 -5.85 1.41 10.52
C LYS A 76 -5.25 0.62 9.36
N TYR A 77 -5.48 1.07 8.12
CA TYR A 77 -4.88 0.46 6.95
C TYR A 77 -3.35 0.53 7.00
N ASN A 78 -2.79 1.70 7.33
CA ASN A 78 -1.34 1.88 7.49
C ASN A 78 -0.76 0.93 8.53
N LEU A 79 -1.38 0.77 9.71
CA LEU A 79 -0.91 -0.18 10.72
C LEU A 79 -0.86 -1.63 10.19
N GLN A 80 -1.83 -2.04 9.38
CA GLN A 80 -1.81 -3.36 8.74
C GLN A 80 -0.64 -3.49 7.75
N ILE A 81 -0.44 -2.49 6.89
CA ILE A 81 0.64 -2.47 5.90
C ILE A 81 2.02 -2.40 6.56
N GLU A 82 2.17 -1.62 7.62
CA GLU A 82 3.40 -1.53 8.41
C GLU A 82 3.75 -2.90 9.03
N ASN A 83 2.76 -3.57 9.63
CA ASN A 83 2.96 -4.91 10.19
C ASN A 83 3.34 -5.93 9.10
N ALA A 84 2.67 -5.89 7.96
CA ALA A 84 3.00 -6.74 6.82
C ALA A 84 4.39 -6.43 6.24
N THR A 85 4.79 -5.17 6.22
CA THR A 85 6.11 -4.71 5.77
C THR A 85 7.21 -5.27 6.68
N LEU A 86 7.03 -5.17 8.00
CA LEU A 86 7.96 -5.74 8.97
C LEU A 86 8.12 -7.26 8.78
N ASN A 87 7.02 -7.97 8.59
CA ASN A 87 7.03 -9.43 8.50
C ASN A 87 7.55 -9.95 7.14
N TYR A 88 7.05 -9.43 6.03
CA TYR A 88 7.30 -10.00 4.71
C TYR A 88 8.35 -9.22 3.90
N ALA A 89 8.32 -7.90 3.95
CA ALA A 89 9.24 -7.07 3.17
C ALA A 89 10.60 -6.86 3.86
N ILE A 90 10.66 -7.03 5.19
CA ILE A 90 11.89 -6.88 5.96
C ILE A 90 12.37 -8.23 6.48
N ARG A 91 11.64 -8.84 7.42
CA ARG A 91 12.09 -10.07 8.10
C ARG A 91 12.29 -11.22 7.11
N ASP A 92 11.33 -11.48 6.22
CA ASP A 92 11.45 -12.60 5.29
C ASP A 92 12.50 -12.34 4.20
N GLN A 93 12.65 -11.10 3.74
CA GLN A 93 13.72 -10.71 2.81
C GLN A 93 15.12 -10.85 3.44
N LEU A 94 15.25 -10.63 4.75
CA LEU A 94 16.51 -10.87 5.46
C LEU A 94 16.79 -12.37 5.66
N LYS A 95 15.76 -13.17 5.92
CA LYS A 95 15.90 -14.63 6.12
C LYS A 95 16.16 -15.38 4.82
N ASN A 96 15.36 -15.10 3.79
CA ASN A 96 15.34 -15.82 2.52
C ASN A 96 15.33 -14.83 1.34
N PRO A 97 16.40 -14.04 1.14
CA PRO A 97 16.47 -13.10 0.02
C PRO A 97 16.51 -13.83 -1.33
N PRO A 98 15.85 -13.32 -2.38
CA PRO A 98 16.05 -13.81 -3.74
C PRO A 98 17.51 -13.69 -4.17
N GLU A 99 18.06 -14.71 -4.83
CA GLU A 99 19.49 -14.78 -5.14
C GLU A 99 19.98 -13.56 -5.92
N TYR A 100 19.21 -13.11 -6.91
CA TYR A 100 19.51 -11.94 -7.73
C TYR A 100 19.60 -10.62 -6.93
N PHE A 101 18.87 -10.51 -5.82
CA PHE A 101 18.82 -9.30 -4.99
C PHE A 101 19.55 -9.43 -3.65
N LYS A 102 20.10 -10.61 -3.34
CA LYS A 102 20.70 -10.94 -2.04
C LYS A 102 21.73 -9.92 -1.57
N LYS A 103 22.69 -9.57 -2.43
CA LYS A 103 23.73 -8.58 -2.10
C LYS A 103 23.15 -7.18 -1.87
N VAL A 104 22.16 -6.78 -2.67
CA VAL A 104 21.50 -5.47 -2.56
C VAL A 104 20.71 -5.38 -1.26
N ILE A 105 19.92 -6.40 -0.93
CA ILE A 105 19.14 -6.52 0.30
C ILE A 105 20.07 -6.43 1.53
N GLN A 106 21.11 -7.26 1.56
CA GLN A 106 22.06 -7.28 2.69
C GLN A 106 22.75 -5.92 2.86
N ARG A 107 23.23 -5.31 1.77
CA ARG A 107 23.87 -3.99 1.78
C ARG A 107 22.91 -2.91 2.27
N HIS A 108 21.68 -2.90 1.77
CA HIS A 108 20.64 -1.94 2.13
C HIS A 108 20.35 -1.98 3.63
N PHE A 109 19.99 -3.16 4.14
CA PHE A 109 19.67 -3.33 5.56
C PHE A 109 20.87 -3.06 6.46
N TRP A 110 22.09 -3.42 6.04
CA TRP A 110 23.29 -3.08 6.80
C TRP A 110 23.51 -1.57 6.94
N LEU A 111 23.43 -0.83 5.82
CA LEU A 111 23.64 0.62 5.81
C LEU A 111 22.54 1.38 6.56
N LYS A 112 21.30 0.91 6.49
CA LYS A 112 20.12 1.57 7.07
C LYS A 112 19.67 0.97 8.41
N ARG A 113 20.39 0.00 8.97
CA ARG A 113 19.98 -0.79 10.16
C ARG A 113 19.47 0.06 11.32
N HIS A 114 20.13 1.16 11.65
CA HIS A 114 19.75 1.99 12.79
C HIS A 114 18.39 2.65 12.56
N ALA A 115 18.21 3.30 11.40
CA ALA A 115 16.95 3.93 11.02
C ALA A 115 15.80 2.90 10.91
N ILE A 116 16.06 1.74 10.32
CA ILE A 116 15.04 0.68 10.15
C ILE A 116 14.63 0.11 11.51
N ILE A 117 15.58 -0.12 12.44
CA ILE A 117 15.27 -0.60 13.79
C ILE A 117 14.46 0.44 14.57
N GLU A 118 14.83 1.71 14.48
CA GLU A 118 14.09 2.80 15.13
C GLU A 118 12.66 2.91 14.59
N GLN A 119 12.50 2.92 13.27
CA GLN A 119 11.19 2.94 12.63
C GLN A 119 10.34 1.72 13.01
N ALA A 120 10.92 0.51 13.01
CA ALA A 120 10.24 -0.70 13.42
C ALA A 120 9.76 -0.64 14.88
N ARG A 121 10.57 -0.05 15.78
CA ARG A 121 10.18 0.15 17.18
C ARG A 121 9.00 1.10 17.31
N ASN A 122 9.01 2.20 16.56
CA ASN A 122 7.91 3.17 16.56
C ASN A 122 6.61 2.54 16.05
N TRP A 123 6.67 1.82 14.93
CA TRP A 123 5.52 1.08 14.39
C TRP A 123 4.97 0.05 15.38
N MET A 124 5.83 -0.76 15.99
CA MET A 124 5.39 -1.72 17.01
C MET A 124 4.75 -1.04 18.23
N ALA A 125 5.21 0.15 18.62
CA ALA A 125 4.62 0.90 19.71
C ALA A 125 3.22 1.42 19.36
N GLU A 126 3.03 1.97 18.16
CA GLU A 126 1.73 2.43 17.68
C GLU A 126 0.73 1.27 17.53
N MET A 127 1.17 0.11 17.01
CA MET A 127 0.32 -1.08 16.93
C MET A 127 -0.16 -1.55 18.31
N ARG A 128 0.73 -1.54 19.32
CA ARG A 128 0.37 -1.91 20.70
C ARG A 128 -0.62 -0.92 21.31
N LYS A 129 -0.44 0.37 21.03
CA LYS A 129 -1.34 1.42 21.46
C LYS A 129 -2.73 1.24 20.85
N ASP A 130 -2.81 1.01 19.54
CA ASP A 130 -4.08 0.75 18.85
C ASP A 130 -4.78 -0.50 19.39
N ALA A 131 -4.04 -1.59 19.63
CA ALA A 131 -4.57 -2.81 20.25
C ALA A 131 -5.17 -2.53 21.65
N ALA A 132 -4.46 -1.79 22.50
CA ALA A 132 -4.95 -1.43 23.83
C ALA A 132 -6.18 -0.50 23.80
N GLU A 133 -6.25 0.42 22.83
CA GLU A 133 -7.43 1.25 22.61
C GLU A 133 -8.65 0.43 22.17
N ASN A 134 -8.44 -0.56 21.30
CA ASN A 134 -9.50 -1.46 20.83
C ASN A 134 -10.02 -2.39 21.93
N GLU A 135 -9.16 -2.82 22.87
CA GLU A 135 -9.56 -3.59 24.05
C GLU A 135 -10.42 -2.76 25.02
N ARG A 136 -10.09 -1.47 25.20
CA ARG A 136 -10.83 -0.55 26.07
C ARG A 136 -12.18 -0.11 25.51
N ASN A 137 -12.36 -0.15 24.19
CA ASN A 137 -13.61 0.24 23.54
C ASN A 137 -14.10 -0.85 22.58
N PRO A 138 -14.84 -1.86 23.07
CA PRO A 138 -15.31 -3.00 22.28
C PRO A 138 -16.20 -2.61 21.09
N LYS A 139 -16.91 -1.47 21.16
CA LYS A 139 -17.71 -0.95 20.05
C LYS A 139 -16.86 -0.54 18.84
N ARG A 140 -15.57 -0.23 19.03
CA ARG A 140 -14.61 0.03 17.95
C ARG A 140 -14.16 -1.27 17.26
N LYS A 141 -14.25 -2.41 17.94
CA LYS A 141 -13.91 -3.75 17.43
C LYS A 141 -14.89 -4.24 16.35
N GLU A 142 -16.11 -3.71 16.34
CA GLU A 142 -17.13 -3.97 15.30
C GLU A 142 -16.91 -3.14 14.02
N SER A 143 -16.01 -2.14 14.04
CA SER A 143 -15.64 -1.48 12.80
C SER A 143 -14.82 -2.46 11.95
N PRO A 144 -15.27 -2.80 10.72
CA PRO A 144 -14.66 -3.91 10.01
C PRO A 144 -13.20 -3.57 9.71
N THR A 145 -12.31 -4.56 9.87
CA THR A 145 -10.93 -4.39 9.40
C THR A 145 -10.95 -4.21 7.89
N PHE A 146 -9.99 -3.50 7.28
CA PHE A 146 -9.96 -3.36 5.82
C PHE A 146 -10.02 -4.72 5.10
N GLU A 147 -9.38 -5.74 5.67
CA GLU A 147 -9.48 -7.14 5.22
C GLU A 147 -10.92 -7.69 5.29
N THR A 148 -11.71 -7.36 6.31
CA THR A 148 -13.13 -7.75 6.40
C THR A 148 -14.04 -6.90 5.51
N LEU A 149 -13.70 -5.62 5.34
CA LEU A 149 -14.45 -4.65 4.55
C LEU A 149 -14.21 -4.75 3.05
N TYR A 150 -13.19 -5.48 2.60
CA TYR A 150 -12.86 -5.71 1.18
C TYR A 150 -12.14 -7.07 0.98
N ASN A 151 -12.57 -8.13 1.68
CA ASN A 151 -12.26 -9.50 1.27
C ASN A 151 -12.97 -9.75 -0.06
N PRO A 152 -12.26 -10.03 -1.17
CA PRO A 152 -12.87 -10.26 -2.48
C PRO A 152 -13.84 -11.46 -2.52
N TYR A 153 -13.89 -12.28 -1.46
CA TYR A 153 -14.86 -13.36 -1.31
C TYR A 153 -16.21 -12.96 -0.68
N HIS A 154 -16.37 -11.75 -0.14
CA HIS A 154 -17.58 -11.39 0.61
C HIS A 154 -18.30 -10.09 0.21
N ILE A 155 -17.79 -9.33 -0.77
CA ILE A 155 -18.44 -8.08 -1.17
C ILE A 155 -18.80 -8.11 -2.64
N VAL A 156 -20.08 -8.37 -2.86
CA VAL A 156 -20.80 -7.99 -4.07
C VAL A 156 -20.93 -6.45 -4.05
N VAL A 157 -19.89 -5.71 -4.47
CA VAL A 157 -20.14 -4.35 -4.99
C VAL A 157 -20.49 -4.53 -6.46
N SER A 158 -21.79 -4.64 -6.71
CA SER A 158 -22.37 -4.39 -8.02
C SER A 158 -22.17 -2.91 -8.36
N GLY A 159 -21.10 -2.59 -9.09
CA GLY A 159 -20.87 -1.25 -9.61
C GLY A 159 -19.54 -1.19 -10.38
N PRO A 160 -19.47 -0.50 -11.52
CA PRO A 160 -18.24 -0.39 -12.28
C PRO A 160 -17.16 0.33 -11.45
N PRO A 161 -15.92 -0.17 -11.40
CA PRO A 161 -14.84 0.46 -10.64
C PRO A 161 -14.56 1.88 -11.15
N GLN A 162 -14.64 2.86 -10.25
CA GLN A 162 -14.44 4.28 -10.54
C GLN A 162 -12.96 4.69 -10.33
N VAL A 163 -12.19 4.68 -11.41
CA VAL A 163 -11.00 5.51 -11.72
C VAL A 163 -10.10 5.97 -10.55
N ILE A 164 -8.91 5.36 -10.41
CA ILE A 164 -7.72 6.09 -9.94
C ILE A 164 -7.18 6.82 -11.17
N SER A 165 -7.52 8.11 -11.27
CA SER A 165 -6.98 8.96 -12.32
C SER A 165 -5.52 9.24 -11.96
N CYS A 166 -4.59 8.91 -12.87
CA CYS A 166 -3.25 9.47 -12.83
C CYS A 166 -3.38 10.98 -13.08
N ARG A 167 -3.71 11.75 -12.03
CA ARG A 167 -3.72 13.23 -12.11
C ARG A 167 -2.35 13.80 -12.45
N ASN A 168 -1.30 13.01 -12.26
CA ASN A 168 0.03 13.25 -12.81
C ASN A 168 0.19 12.43 -14.10
N SER A 169 -0.64 12.75 -15.09
CA SER A 169 -0.42 12.34 -16.48
C SER A 169 1.01 12.71 -16.87
N CYS A 170 1.66 11.92 -17.71
CA CYS A 170 3.01 12.19 -18.22
C CYS A 170 2.96 13.54 -18.95
N SER A 171 3.16 14.63 -18.22
CA SER A 171 3.04 15.99 -18.72
C SER A 171 4.35 16.37 -19.39
N GLU A 172 4.23 17.07 -20.52
CA GLU A 172 5.32 17.81 -21.12
C GLU A 172 5.81 18.86 -20.10
N THR A 173 6.68 18.47 -19.19
CA THR A 173 7.51 19.42 -18.48
C THR A 173 8.77 19.56 -19.30
N PRO A 174 9.01 20.70 -19.98
CA PRO A 174 10.27 20.92 -20.65
C PRO A 174 11.36 20.88 -19.58
N VAL A 175 12.39 20.08 -19.85
CA VAL A 175 13.64 20.13 -19.10
C VAL A 175 14.21 21.53 -19.34
N VAL A 176 14.08 22.41 -18.33
CA VAL A 176 14.78 23.70 -18.28
C VAL A 176 16.20 23.45 -17.79
#